data_AF-A0A349YTI2-F1
#
_entry.id   AF-A0A349YTI2-F1
#
_cell.length_a   1.000
_cell.length_b   1.000
_cell.length_c   1.000
_cell.angle_alpha   90.00
_cell.angle_beta   90.00
_cell.angle_gamma   90.00
#
_symmetry.space_group_name_H-M   'P 1'
#
loop_
_entity.id
_entity.type
_entity.pdbx_description
1 polymer ?
#
loop_
_entity_poly.entity_id
_entity_poly.type
_entity_poly.pdbx_seq_one_letter_code
_entity_poly.pdbx_strand_id
1 'polypeptide(L)'
;MARILTAGITELEESKFQPITNGDSIMLNKPSGGLWGSTYTPDEDYPSHWIDWCVGEQWRVENFGIGVSYELKSESKVIELAEVSDYLNMMDTYGMILNPINGKLIDIGSLGAYFEYIRSFINFEKLSRDYDAFHLTKDAFYKMRMGMFTDNLHMNRMKQLRCADFYSYDCETWIIFNFDSIDQASIQHHEFNVEDWINR
;
A
#
# COMPACT_ATOMS: atom_id res chain seq x y z
N MET A 1 -2.04 -16.16 -8.79
CA MET A 1 -1.88 -14.97 -7.92
C MET A 1 -2.37 -13.76 -8.69
N ALA A 2 -2.65 -12.64 -8.02
CA ALA A 2 -2.92 -11.40 -8.74
C ALA A 2 -1.69 -10.98 -9.53
N ARG A 3 -1.89 -10.49 -10.76
CA ARG A 3 -0.85 -9.84 -11.55
C ARG A 3 -0.81 -8.36 -11.14
N ILE A 4 0.37 -7.83 -10.91
CA ILE A 4 0.60 -6.48 -10.38
C ILE A 4 1.16 -5.63 -11.51
N LEU A 5 0.66 -4.40 -11.67
CA LEU A 5 1.15 -3.39 -12.62
C LEU A 5 1.87 -2.27 -11.86
N THR A 6 3.11 -2.01 -12.23
CA THR A 6 3.80 -0.75 -11.92
C THR A 6 3.77 0.13 -13.17
N ALA A 7 3.03 1.23 -13.10
CA ALA A 7 2.90 2.19 -14.19
C ALA A 7 4.05 3.21 -14.19
N GLY A 8 4.37 3.75 -15.37
CA GLY A 8 5.38 4.80 -15.55
C GLY A 8 6.83 4.30 -15.57
N ILE A 9 7.04 2.99 -15.70
CA ILE A 9 8.36 2.38 -15.86
C ILE A 9 8.40 1.50 -17.12
N THR A 10 9.57 1.41 -17.74
CA THR A 10 9.81 0.55 -18.91
C THR A 10 10.33 -0.83 -18.52
N GLU A 11 11.03 -0.94 -17.38
CA GLU A 11 11.69 -2.17 -16.93
C GLU A 11 11.82 -2.18 -15.40
N LEU A 12 11.99 -3.39 -14.84
CA LEU A 12 12.29 -3.60 -13.43
C LEU A 12 13.80 -3.73 -13.26
N GLU A 13 14.39 -2.83 -12.48
CA GLU A 13 15.82 -2.83 -12.19
C GLU A 13 16.05 -2.98 -10.68
N GLU A 14 16.68 -4.09 -10.28
CA GLU A 14 17.03 -4.36 -8.88
C GLU A 14 17.87 -3.22 -8.28
N SER A 15 18.76 -2.63 -9.07
CA SER A 15 19.63 -1.51 -8.65
C SER A 15 18.84 -0.25 -8.26
N LYS A 16 17.61 -0.10 -8.76
CA LYS A 16 16.70 1.00 -8.43
C LYS A 16 15.78 0.66 -7.24
N PHE A 17 15.74 -0.60 -6.82
CA PHE A 17 14.93 -1.06 -5.71
C PHE A 17 15.53 -0.59 -4.39
N GLN A 18 14.92 0.42 -3.78
CA GLN A 18 15.37 0.95 -2.49
C GLN A 18 14.80 0.09 -1.35
N PRO A 19 15.59 -0.19 -0.30
CA PRO A 19 15.10 -0.84 0.91
C PRO A 19 13.90 -0.09 1.49
N ILE A 20 12.96 -0.85 2.06
CA ILE A 20 11.81 -0.29 2.77
C ILE A 20 12.28 0.39 4.05
N THR A 21 11.93 1.67 4.20
CA THR A 21 12.06 2.39 5.46
C THR A 21 10.72 2.97 5.89
N ASN A 22 10.56 3.22 7.18
CA ASN A 22 9.43 3.98 7.68
C ASN A 22 9.52 5.40 7.11
N GLY A 23 8.43 5.90 6.52
CA GLY A 23 8.45 7.19 5.82
C GLY A 23 8.76 8.37 6.74
N ASP A 24 9.46 9.38 6.20
CA ASP A 24 9.89 10.57 6.95
C ASP A 24 8.71 11.41 7.45
N SER A 25 7.57 11.32 6.75
CA SER A 25 6.33 11.97 7.17
C SER A 25 5.48 10.99 7.95
N ILE A 26 5.57 11.07 9.27
CA ILE A 26 4.65 10.39 10.20
C ILE A 26 3.18 10.71 9.89
N MET A 27 2.88 11.80 9.17
CA MET A 27 1.50 12.12 8.82
C MET A 27 0.93 11.22 7.73
N LEU A 28 1.78 10.62 6.89
CA LEU A 28 1.36 9.87 5.71
C LEU A 28 1.21 8.36 5.96
N ASN A 29 1.88 7.77 6.96
CA ASN A 29 1.85 6.33 7.18
C ASN A 29 2.12 5.50 5.90
N LYS A 30 3.02 5.99 5.05
CA LYS A 30 3.53 5.33 3.85
C LYS A 30 5.01 5.00 4.07
N PRO A 31 5.51 3.86 3.58
CA PRO A 31 6.95 3.62 3.58
C PRO A 31 7.65 4.49 2.54
N SER A 32 8.95 4.68 2.73
CA SER A 32 9.86 5.04 1.64
C SER A 32 10.46 3.77 1.04
N GLY A 33 10.76 3.81 -0.26
CA GLY A 33 11.32 2.67 -0.99
C GLY A 33 10.28 1.63 -1.41
N GLY A 34 10.78 0.43 -1.74
CA GLY A 34 9.98 -0.62 -2.36
C GLY A 34 9.58 -0.33 -3.80
N LEU A 35 8.89 -1.29 -4.40
CA LEU A 35 8.26 -1.14 -5.71
C LEU A 35 6.74 -1.06 -5.52
N TRP A 36 6.17 0.06 -5.96
CA TRP A 36 4.75 0.33 -5.82
C TRP A 36 4.00 -0.11 -7.07
N GLY A 37 2.78 -0.61 -6.88
CA GLY A 37 1.92 -1.01 -7.98
C GLY A 37 0.47 -1.14 -7.55
N SER A 38 -0.36 -1.56 -8.49
CA SER A 38 -1.77 -1.90 -8.27
C SER A 38 -2.08 -3.15 -9.09
N THR A 39 -3.14 -3.87 -8.73
CA THR A 39 -3.58 -5.05 -9.47
C THR A 39 -3.84 -4.71 -10.93
N TYR A 40 -3.33 -5.54 -11.85
CA TYR A 40 -3.50 -5.39 -13.29
C TYR A 40 -4.86 -5.94 -13.72
N THR A 41 -5.69 -5.07 -14.31
CA THR A 41 -7.08 -5.34 -14.70
C THR A 41 -7.30 -4.99 -16.18
N PRO A 42 -6.69 -5.74 -17.12
CA PRO A 42 -6.68 -5.38 -18.54
C PRO A 42 -8.06 -5.35 -19.20
N ASP A 43 -9.03 -6.06 -18.62
CA ASP A 43 -10.39 -6.17 -19.16
C ASP A 43 -11.35 -5.11 -18.56
N GLU A 44 -10.87 -4.25 -17.66
CA GLU A 44 -11.62 -3.12 -17.09
C GLU A 44 -11.41 -1.82 -17.88
N ASP A 45 -12.14 -0.75 -17.54
CA ASP A 45 -12.00 0.56 -18.19
C ASP A 45 -10.60 1.16 -18.08
N TYR A 46 -9.89 0.83 -16.99
CA TYR A 46 -8.51 1.20 -16.74
C TYR A 46 -7.71 -0.05 -16.36
N PRO A 47 -6.44 -0.16 -16.78
CA PRO A 47 -5.61 -1.35 -16.56
C PRO A 47 -5.15 -1.53 -15.11
N SER A 48 -5.41 -0.58 -14.22
CA SER A 48 -5.25 -0.72 -12.76
C SER A 48 -5.98 0.39 -12.01
N HIS A 49 -6.21 0.21 -10.70
CA HIS A 49 -6.80 1.25 -9.86
C HIS A 49 -5.92 2.49 -9.68
N TRP A 50 -4.59 2.32 -9.81
CA TRP A 50 -3.67 3.46 -9.81
C TRP A 50 -3.89 4.36 -11.03
N ILE A 51 -4.04 3.75 -12.21
CA ILE A 51 -4.28 4.51 -13.43
C ILE A 51 -5.67 5.15 -13.41
N ASP A 52 -6.71 4.43 -12.96
CA ASP A 52 -8.05 4.97 -12.72
C ASP A 52 -8.00 6.23 -11.84
N TRP A 53 -7.33 6.15 -10.69
CA TRP A 53 -7.16 7.29 -9.79
C TRP A 53 -6.39 8.45 -10.44
N CYS A 54 -5.28 8.16 -11.14
CA CYS A 54 -4.50 9.17 -11.85
C CYS A 54 -5.34 9.91 -12.89
N VAL A 55 -6.18 9.20 -13.64
CA VAL A 55 -7.07 9.80 -14.63
C VAL A 55 -8.14 10.65 -13.93
N GLY A 56 -8.79 10.12 -12.90
CA GLY A 56 -9.83 10.81 -12.15
C GLY A 56 -9.35 12.11 -11.48
N GLU A 57 -8.12 12.13 -10.98
CA GLU A 57 -7.50 13.32 -10.37
C GLU A 57 -6.72 14.20 -11.37
N GLN A 58 -6.72 13.85 -12.66
CA GLN A 58 -5.90 14.49 -13.69
C GLN A 58 -4.41 14.57 -13.31
N TRP A 59 -3.93 13.56 -12.58
CA TRP A 59 -2.59 13.52 -12.01
C TRP A 59 -1.60 12.87 -12.96
N ARG A 60 -0.83 13.70 -13.68
CA ARG A 60 0.33 13.28 -14.47
C ARG A 60 0.05 12.11 -15.43
N VAL A 61 -1.16 12.06 -15.99
CA VAL A 61 -1.68 10.95 -16.78
C VAL A 61 -0.75 10.58 -17.93
N GLU A 62 -0.10 11.58 -18.54
CA GLU A 62 0.89 11.45 -19.61
C GLU A 62 2.09 10.57 -19.24
N ASN A 63 2.42 10.44 -17.95
CA ASN A 63 3.56 9.63 -17.49
C ASN A 63 3.21 8.14 -17.36
N PHE A 64 1.93 7.75 -17.52
CA PHE A 64 1.46 6.39 -17.27
C PHE A 64 1.03 5.64 -18.53
N GLY A 65 1.45 6.11 -19.71
CA GLY A 65 1.30 5.42 -20.99
C GLY A 65 2.18 4.19 -21.17
N ILE A 66 2.99 3.85 -20.18
CA ILE A 66 3.84 2.66 -20.15
C ILE A 66 3.76 1.99 -18.78
N GLY A 67 4.05 0.69 -18.73
CA GLY A 67 4.16 0.00 -17.45
C GLY A 67 4.72 -1.41 -17.60
N VAL A 68 5.04 -2.01 -16.46
CA VAL A 68 5.46 -3.41 -16.37
C VAL A 68 4.52 -4.14 -15.44
N SER A 69 4.00 -5.28 -15.90
CA SER A 69 3.21 -6.18 -15.06
C SER A 69 3.95 -7.48 -14.74
N TYR A 70 3.73 -8.02 -13.55
CA TYR A 70 4.41 -9.22 -13.08
C TYR A 70 3.57 -9.94 -12.02
N GLU A 71 3.92 -11.19 -11.74
CA GLU A 71 3.42 -11.97 -10.63
C GLU A 71 4.52 -12.16 -9.59
N LEU A 72 4.12 -12.45 -8.35
CA LEU A 72 5.05 -12.89 -7.32
C LEU A 72 5.24 -14.41 -7.42
N LYS A 73 6.38 -14.89 -6.95
CA LYS A 73 6.65 -16.33 -6.85
C LYS A 73 5.64 -16.98 -5.90
N SER A 74 5.35 -18.26 -6.14
CA SER A 74 4.34 -19.00 -5.38
C SER A 74 4.59 -19.07 -3.87
N GLU A 75 5.86 -19.00 -3.48
CA GLU A 75 6.36 -19.07 -2.10
C GLU A 75 6.49 -17.71 -1.42
N SER A 76 6.24 -16.61 -2.13
CA SER A 76 6.33 -15.26 -1.57
C SER A 76 5.31 -15.03 -0.47
N LYS A 77 5.75 -14.41 0.62
CA LYS A 77 4.90 -14.08 1.76
C LYS A 77 4.27 -12.71 1.56
N VAL A 78 2.97 -12.68 1.31
CA VAL A 78 2.21 -11.44 1.17
C VAL A 78 1.41 -11.19 2.44
N ILE A 79 1.52 -9.99 3.01
CA ILE A 79 0.54 -9.52 3.98
C ILE A 79 -0.58 -8.80 3.23
N GLU A 80 -1.76 -9.40 3.23
CA GLU A 80 -2.94 -8.84 2.57
C GLU A 80 -3.88 -8.24 3.61
N LEU A 81 -4.30 -7.00 3.36
CA LEU A 81 -5.33 -6.30 4.10
C LEU A 81 -6.59 -6.26 3.24
N ALA A 82 -7.48 -7.22 3.46
CA ALA A 82 -8.79 -7.31 2.78
C ALA A 82 -9.90 -6.66 3.60
N GLU A 83 -9.74 -6.64 4.93
CA GLU A 83 -10.69 -6.09 5.87
C GLU A 83 -10.01 -5.30 6.99
N VAL A 84 -10.82 -4.54 7.74
CA VAL A 84 -10.34 -3.75 8.88
C VAL A 84 -9.70 -4.64 9.97
N SER A 85 -10.19 -5.87 10.15
CA SER A 85 -9.62 -6.82 11.12
C SER A 85 -8.20 -7.24 10.77
N ASP A 86 -7.88 -7.42 9.49
CA ASP A 86 -6.53 -7.79 9.06
C ASP A 86 -5.53 -6.71 9.45
N TYR A 87 -5.91 -5.45 9.22
CA TYR A 87 -5.13 -4.30 9.61
C TYR A 87 -4.94 -4.24 11.13
N LEU A 88 -6.01 -4.40 11.91
CA LEU A 88 -5.90 -4.38 13.38
C LEU A 88 -4.98 -5.49 13.91
N ASN A 89 -5.10 -6.70 13.38
CA ASN A 89 -4.26 -7.84 13.75
C ASN A 89 -2.79 -7.60 13.37
N MET A 90 -2.54 -7.03 12.18
CA MET A 90 -1.20 -6.64 11.76
C MET A 90 -0.61 -5.61 12.72
N MET A 91 -1.38 -4.60 13.10
CA MET A 91 -0.93 -3.51 13.98
C MET A 91 -0.55 -3.96 15.39
N ASP A 92 -1.10 -5.08 15.88
CA ASP A 92 -0.69 -5.66 17.16
C ASP A 92 0.78 -6.15 17.15
N THR A 93 1.30 -6.52 15.97
CA THR A 93 2.67 -7.02 15.80
C THR A 93 3.60 -5.99 15.16
N TYR A 94 3.11 -5.27 14.16
CA TYR A 94 3.86 -4.35 13.31
C TYR A 94 3.49 -2.90 13.53
N GLY A 95 2.75 -2.56 14.58
CA GLY A 95 2.46 -1.17 14.93
C GLY A 95 3.62 -0.49 15.66
N MET A 96 3.73 0.81 15.45
CA MET A 96 4.61 1.72 16.20
C MET A 96 3.82 2.95 16.63
N ILE A 97 4.27 3.63 17.68
CA ILE A 97 3.68 4.88 18.18
C ILE A 97 4.71 6.00 18.17
N LEU A 98 4.24 7.23 17.99
CA LEU A 98 5.07 8.41 18.25
C LEU A 98 5.15 8.62 19.77
N ASN A 99 6.36 8.57 20.32
CA ASN A 99 6.59 8.92 21.71
C ASN A 99 6.27 10.42 21.91
N PRO A 100 5.29 10.77 22.75
CA PRO A 100 4.87 12.16 22.93
C PRO A 100 5.92 13.02 23.64
N ILE A 101 6.89 12.42 24.34
CA ILE A 101 7.92 13.11 25.11
C ILE A 101 9.07 13.57 24.20
N ASN A 102 9.48 12.74 23.24
CA ASN A 102 10.68 13.01 22.42
C ASN A 102 10.43 12.97 20.91
N GLY A 103 9.19 12.73 20.47
CA GLY A 103 8.82 12.69 19.06
C GLY A 103 9.44 11.54 18.26
N LYS A 104 9.98 10.49 18.92
CA LYS A 104 10.56 9.32 18.24
C LYS A 104 9.56 8.20 18.11
N LEU A 105 9.64 7.43 17.03
CA LEU A 105 8.82 6.23 16.82
C LEU A 105 9.31 5.10 17.73
N ILE A 106 8.38 4.39 18.39
CA ILE A 106 8.63 3.26 19.29
C ILE A 106 7.74 2.08 18.90
N ASP A 107 8.31 0.88 18.86
CA ASP A 107 7.60 -0.37 18.56
C ASP A 107 6.59 -0.72 19.67
N ILE A 108 5.33 -0.96 19.29
CA ILE A 108 4.22 -1.33 20.19
C ILE A 108 4.45 -2.70 20.83
N GLY A 109 5.12 -3.64 20.12
CA GLY A 109 5.39 -4.99 20.62
C GLY A 109 6.18 -5.02 21.94
N SER A 110 6.82 -3.91 22.30
CA SER A 110 7.59 -3.74 23.53
C SER A 110 6.77 -3.30 24.75
N LEU A 111 5.55 -2.80 24.57
CA LEU A 111 4.84 -2.02 25.60
C LEU A 111 3.55 -2.66 26.12
N GLY A 112 3.09 -3.76 25.51
CA GLY A 112 1.78 -4.32 25.81
C GLY A 112 0.65 -3.32 25.49
N ALA A 113 -0.61 -3.76 25.59
CA ALA A 113 -1.80 -3.06 25.11
C ALA A 113 -2.20 -1.76 25.87
N TYR A 114 -1.25 -0.94 26.32
CA TYR A 114 -1.50 0.16 27.27
C TYR A 114 -1.69 1.56 26.68
N PHE A 115 -1.59 1.74 25.36
CA PHE A 115 -1.76 3.06 24.74
C PHE A 115 -2.97 3.10 23.81
N GLU A 116 -4.15 3.22 24.41
CA GLU A 116 -5.42 3.37 23.69
C GLU A 116 -5.59 4.75 23.00
N TYR A 117 -4.69 5.70 23.27
CA TYR A 117 -4.86 7.12 22.91
C TYR A 117 -3.79 7.69 21.96
N ILE A 118 -2.83 6.88 21.50
CA ILE A 118 -1.72 7.36 20.67
C ILE A 118 -1.91 6.89 19.23
N ARG A 119 -1.81 7.82 18.28
CA ARG A 119 -1.79 7.51 16.85
C ARG A 119 -0.70 6.46 16.59
N SER A 120 -1.11 5.35 16.01
CA SER A 120 -0.22 4.25 15.64
C SER A 120 0.15 4.38 14.16
N PHE A 121 1.29 3.84 13.79
CA PHE A 121 1.79 3.79 12.40
C PHE A 121 2.26 2.39 12.10
N ILE A 122 2.25 2.01 10.83
CA ILE A 122 2.80 0.73 10.40
C ILE A 122 4.32 0.83 10.46
N ASN A 123 4.95 -0.12 11.14
CA ASN A 123 6.38 -0.32 11.12
C ASN A 123 6.76 -1.15 9.89
N PHE A 124 6.85 -0.46 8.75
CA PHE A 124 7.18 -1.06 7.47
C PHE A 124 8.56 -1.72 7.47
N GLU A 125 9.55 -1.16 8.19
CA GLU A 125 10.88 -1.78 8.32
C GLU A 125 10.86 -3.12 9.04
N LYS A 126 9.95 -3.29 10.00
CA LYS A 126 9.75 -4.58 10.69
C LYS A 126 8.95 -5.53 9.80
N LEU A 127 7.90 -5.01 9.17
CA LEU A 127 7.03 -5.79 8.30
C LEU A 127 7.79 -6.36 7.10
N SER A 128 8.66 -5.58 6.47
CA SER A 128 9.48 -5.97 5.31
C SER A 128 10.55 -7.02 5.60
N ARG A 129 10.78 -7.36 6.88
CA ARG A 129 11.69 -8.46 7.27
C ARG A 129 10.98 -9.81 7.29
N ASP A 130 9.67 -9.79 7.50
CA ASP A 130 8.86 -11.01 7.65
C ASP A 130 8.06 -11.34 6.39
N TYR A 131 7.76 -10.33 5.57
CA TYR A 131 6.97 -10.42 4.34
C TYR A 131 7.73 -9.88 3.13
N ASP A 132 7.41 -10.42 1.95
CA ASP A 132 7.95 -10.02 0.66
C ASP A 132 7.13 -8.90 0.00
N ALA A 133 5.85 -8.79 0.35
CA ALA A 133 4.97 -7.75 -0.18
C ALA A 133 3.82 -7.42 0.78
N PHE A 134 3.29 -6.22 0.63
CA PHE A 134 2.07 -5.72 1.26
C PHE A 134 1.03 -5.45 0.19
N HIS A 135 -0.21 -5.86 0.44
CA HIS A 135 -1.36 -5.60 -0.43
C HIS A 135 -2.50 -5.00 0.38
N LEU A 136 -2.92 -3.79 0.02
CA LEU A 136 -4.14 -3.15 0.51
C LEU A 136 -5.19 -3.24 -0.58
N THR A 137 -6.18 -4.11 -0.41
CA THR A 137 -7.24 -4.30 -1.41
C THR A 137 -8.10 -3.05 -1.58
N LYS A 138 -8.79 -2.93 -2.73
CA LYS A 138 -9.71 -1.80 -3.02
C LYS A 138 -10.77 -1.59 -1.94
N ASP A 139 -11.42 -2.68 -1.50
CA ASP A 139 -12.47 -2.61 -0.50
C ASP A 139 -11.94 -2.17 0.87
N ALA A 140 -10.80 -2.74 1.28
CA ALA A 140 -10.15 -2.38 2.52
C ALA A 140 -9.68 -0.92 2.50
N PHE A 141 -9.10 -0.49 1.38
CA PHE A 141 -8.72 0.89 1.12
C PHE A 141 -9.91 1.85 1.33
N TYR A 142 -11.06 1.64 0.67
CA TYR A 142 -12.20 2.53 0.86
C TYR A 142 -12.71 2.55 2.31
N LYS A 143 -12.75 1.38 2.97
CA LYS A 143 -13.18 1.26 4.37
C LYS A 143 -12.23 1.97 5.35
N MET A 144 -10.93 2.00 5.06
CA MET A 144 -9.89 2.54 5.95
C MET A 144 -9.27 3.87 5.51
N ARG A 145 -9.56 4.38 4.32
CA ARG A 145 -9.17 5.75 3.91
C ARG A 145 -10.04 6.77 4.63
N MET A 146 -11.33 6.47 4.71
CA MET A 146 -12.38 7.38 5.17
C MET A 146 -12.99 6.90 6.50
N GLY A 147 -12.17 6.45 7.46
CA GLY A 147 -12.58 5.92 8.78
C GLY A 147 -13.54 6.80 9.61
N MET A 148 -14.02 7.91 9.06
CA MET A 148 -15.07 8.80 9.57
C MET A 148 -16.50 8.53 9.03
N PHE A 149 -16.71 7.69 8.00
CA PHE A 149 -18.05 7.52 7.38
C PHE A 149 -18.64 6.12 7.40
N THR A 150 -17.99 5.14 8.02
CA THR A 150 -18.66 3.86 8.25
C THR A 150 -19.62 4.01 9.44
N ASP A 151 -20.92 3.91 9.16
CA ASP A 151 -22.06 3.86 10.10
C ASP A 151 -22.03 2.63 11.04
N ASN A 152 -20.84 2.11 11.36
CA ASN A 152 -20.67 1.14 12.43
C ASN A 152 -20.75 1.86 13.77
N LEU A 153 -21.97 2.23 14.16
CA LEU A 153 -22.40 2.67 15.49
C LEU A 153 -22.01 1.70 16.63
N HIS A 154 -21.41 0.55 16.30
CA HIS A 154 -20.93 -0.47 17.24
C HIS A 154 -19.39 -0.61 17.28
N MET A 155 -18.65 0.08 16.41
CA MET A 155 -17.22 0.27 16.64
C MET A 155 -17.05 1.36 17.68
N ASN A 156 -16.46 1.00 18.83
CA ASN A 156 -16.14 2.01 19.84
C ASN A 156 -15.26 3.10 19.19
N ARG A 157 -15.53 4.38 19.48
CA ARG A 157 -14.90 5.59 18.88
C ARG A 157 -13.36 5.52 18.79
N MET A 158 -12.78 4.68 19.64
CA MET A 158 -11.37 4.33 19.78
C MET A 158 -10.78 3.52 18.62
N LYS A 159 -11.53 2.59 18.01
CA LYS A 159 -11.08 1.84 16.81
C LYS A 159 -11.12 2.72 15.56
N GLN A 160 -12.05 3.67 15.51
CA GLN A 160 -12.17 4.62 14.38
C GLN A 160 -10.95 5.55 14.26
N LEU A 161 -10.33 5.96 15.37
CA LEU A 161 -9.12 6.81 15.38
C LEU A 161 -7.85 6.09 14.87
N ARG A 162 -7.82 4.75 14.91
CA ARG A 162 -6.74 3.93 14.31
C ARG A 162 -6.92 3.74 12.80
N CYS A 163 -8.09 4.05 12.25
CA CYS A 163 -8.45 3.73 10.87
C CYS A 163 -8.41 4.94 9.92
N ALA A 164 -7.74 6.03 10.27
CA ALA A 164 -7.44 7.13 9.34
C ALA A 164 -6.02 7.01 8.74
N ASP A 165 -5.40 5.84 8.91
CA ASP A 165 -4.00 5.58 8.64
C ASP A 165 -3.70 5.30 7.16
N PHE A 166 -4.74 5.21 6.31
CA PHE A 166 -4.60 5.11 4.85
C PHE A 166 -5.16 6.34 4.11
N TYR A 167 -5.45 7.46 4.80
CA TYR A 167 -5.96 8.68 4.15
C TYR A 167 -5.06 9.16 3.00
N SER A 168 -3.75 9.01 3.18
CA SER A 168 -2.72 9.40 2.21
C SER A 168 -2.62 8.47 1.01
N TYR A 169 -3.21 7.26 1.07
CA TYR A 169 -3.20 6.30 -0.03
C TYR A 169 -4.24 6.71 -1.06
N ASP A 170 -3.93 6.41 -2.31
CA ASP A 170 -4.64 6.97 -3.46
C ASP A 170 -5.66 5.97 -4.02
N CYS A 171 -5.32 4.68 -3.93
CA CYS A 171 -6.11 3.55 -4.44
C CYS A 171 -5.76 2.24 -3.71
N GLU A 172 -6.31 1.11 -4.19
CA GLU A 172 -5.76 -0.23 -3.95
C GLU A 172 -4.26 -0.25 -4.25
N THR A 173 -3.46 -0.85 -3.38
CA THR A 173 -2.00 -0.69 -3.44
C THR A 173 -1.26 -1.99 -3.15
N TRP A 174 -0.31 -2.32 -4.02
CA TRP A 174 0.79 -3.24 -3.76
C TRP A 174 2.06 -2.47 -3.42
N ILE A 175 2.79 -2.95 -2.41
CA ILE A 175 4.16 -2.53 -2.11
C ILE A 175 5.01 -3.77 -2.01
N ILE A 176 5.92 -3.94 -2.97
CA ILE A 176 6.88 -5.05 -2.95
C ILE A 176 8.05 -4.63 -2.07
N PHE A 177 8.38 -5.47 -1.11
CA PHE A 177 9.45 -5.28 -0.14
C PHE A 177 10.74 -5.99 -0.53
N ASN A 178 10.63 -7.06 -1.32
CA ASN A 178 11.74 -7.90 -1.74
C ASN A 178 11.71 -8.11 -3.27
N PHE A 179 12.72 -7.60 -3.98
CA PHE A 179 12.80 -7.76 -5.44
C PHE A 179 12.86 -9.23 -5.88
N ASP A 180 13.53 -10.09 -5.10
CA ASP A 180 13.66 -11.51 -5.38
C ASP A 180 12.33 -12.28 -5.31
N SER A 181 11.28 -11.67 -4.76
CA SER A 181 9.94 -12.26 -4.73
C SER A 181 9.22 -12.18 -6.08
N ILE A 182 9.70 -11.35 -7.00
CA ILE A 182 9.10 -11.21 -8.34
C ILE A 182 9.44 -12.44 -9.19
N ASP A 183 8.43 -13.04 -9.81
CA ASP A 183 8.64 -14.07 -10.82
C ASP A 183 9.09 -13.41 -12.12
N GLN A 184 10.39 -13.42 -12.37
CA GLN A 184 11.01 -12.82 -13.54
C GLN A 184 10.47 -13.39 -14.87
N ALA A 185 9.99 -14.64 -14.89
CA ALA A 185 9.42 -15.25 -16.09
C ALA A 185 8.00 -14.74 -16.41
N SER A 186 7.34 -14.11 -15.43
CA SER A 186 5.98 -13.58 -15.57
C SER A 186 5.94 -12.15 -16.13
N ILE A 187 7.08 -11.46 -16.21
CA ILE A 187 7.19 -10.04 -16.57
C ILE A 187 6.63 -9.80 -17.98
N GLN A 188 5.77 -8.79 -18.10
CA GLN A 188 5.22 -8.30 -19.35
C GLN A 188 5.31 -6.78 -19.41
N HIS A 189 5.68 -6.26 -20.58
CA HIS A 189 5.78 -4.82 -20.84
C HIS A 189 4.52 -4.35 -21.55
N HIS A 190 4.06 -3.15 -21.17
CA HIS A 190 2.83 -2.57 -21.67
C HIS A 190 3.06 -1.17 -22.21
N GLU A 191 2.40 -0.89 -23.34
CA GLU A 191 2.19 0.45 -23.86
C GLU A 191 0.68 0.69 -23.88
N PHE A 192 0.25 1.77 -23.24
CA PHE A 192 -1.14 2.17 -23.11
C PHE A 192 -1.39 3.45 -23.89
N ASN A 193 -2.54 3.53 -24.55
CA ASN A 193 -2.96 4.74 -25.24
C ASN A 193 -3.57 5.73 -24.25
N VAL A 194 -2.77 6.70 -23.79
CA VAL A 194 -3.19 7.71 -22.81
C VAL A 194 -4.31 8.61 -23.34
N GLU A 195 -4.39 8.81 -24.67
CA GLU A 195 -5.46 9.61 -25.27
C GLU A 195 -6.84 8.99 -25.04
N ASP A 196 -6.93 7.67 -24.92
CA ASP A 196 -8.18 6.96 -24.63
C ASP A 196 -8.68 7.24 -23.21
N TRP A 197 -7.82 7.76 -22.32
CA TRP A 197 -8.16 8.11 -20.95
C TRP A 197 -8.48 9.59 -20.78
N ILE A 198 -7.72 10.48 -21.44
CA ILE A 198 -7.87 11.93 -21.32
C ILE A 198 -9.20 12.43 -21.92
N ASN A 199 -9.73 11.74 -22.94
CA ASN A 199 -10.92 12.16 -23.68
C ASN A 199 -12.24 11.55 -23.17
N ARG A 200 -12.23 10.82 -22.04
CA ARG A 200 -13.44 10.27 -21.39
C ARG A 200 -14.02 11.24 -20.38
#